data_AF-A0A7X9N6W4-F1
#
_entry.id   AF-A0A7X9N6W4-F1
#
_cell.length_a   1.000
_cell.length_b   1.000
_cell.length_c   1.000
_cell.angle_alpha   90.00
_cell.angle_beta   90.00
_cell.angle_gamma   90.00
#
_symmetry.space_group_name_H-M   'P 1'
#
loop_
_entity.id
_entity.type
_entity.pdbx_description
1 polymer ?
#
loop_
_entity_poly.entity_id
_entity_poly.type
_entity_poly.pdbx_seq_one_letter_code
_entity_poly.pdbx_strand_id
1 'polypeptide(L)'
;MYREIIIKDEKGNIKRHTYEHLLTEKQWLKKQRQLRKNATGELISWSNHYGGGQALYFEEAETKVMSKTERMRREKAKKKAKLEEEKKRQLELEYENARTSYQWLHDCHRKIINSDNGFHVEKYRYDNDNSADDPFYLAEMPYFYYLERDTKPVDEAEYERLKQLYIKKYGGWEHIDLDNTKYNGKPWY
;
A
#
# COMPACT_ATOMS: atom_id res chain seq x y z
N MET A 1 -29.84 -8.02 -15.60
CA MET A 1 -30.48 -8.38 -14.31
C MET A 1 -30.63 -7.08 -13.52
N TYR A 2 -31.80 -6.46 -13.59
CA TYR A 2 -32.05 -5.15 -13.01
C TYR A 2 -32.18 -5.30 -11.49
N ARG A 3 -31.35 -4.60 -10.72
CA ARG A 3 -31.44 -4.59 -9.26
C ARG A 3 -32.59 -3.65 -8.88
N GLU A 4 -33.76 -4.19 -8.60
CA GLU A 4 -34.81 -3.43 -7.92
C GLU A 4 -34.30 -3.07 -6.53
N ILE A 5 -34.12 -1.78 -6.27
CA ILE A 5 -33.83 -1.27 -4.93
C ILE A 5 -35.16 -0.77 -4.37
N ILE A 6 -35.65 -1.44 -3.33
CA ILE A 6 -36.85 -1.03 -2.61
C ILE A 6 -36.47 0.16 -1.72
N ILE A 7 -36.95 1.35 -2.06
CA ILE A 7 -36.73 2.59 -1.31
C ILE A 7 -38.02 2.99 -0.62
N LYS A 8 -37.90 3.34 0.65
CA LYS A 8 -38.98 3.90 1.46
C LYS A 8 -38.75 5.40 1.56
N ASP A 9 -39.78 6.21 1.30
CA ASP A 9 -39.71 7.66 1.55
C ASP A 9 -39.72 7.97 3.06
N GLU A 10 -39.54 9.23 3.44
CA GLU A 10 -39.58 9.71 4.83
C GLU A 10 -40.90 9.38 5.56
N LYS A 11 -41.94 9.03 4.81
CA LYS A 11 -43.27 8.64 5.31
C LYS A 11 -43.48 7.11 5.26
N GLY A 12 -42.47 6.34 4.89
CA GLY A 12 -42.50 4.88 4.83
C GLY A 12 -43.14 4.29 3.56
N ASN A 13 -43.53 5.09 2.58
CA ASN A 13 -44.13 4.60 1.34
C ASN A 13 -43.06 3.95 0.46
N ILE A 14 -43.36 2.74 -0.02
CA ILE A 14 -42.50 2.03 -0.96
C ILE A 14 -42.63 2.69 -2.34
N LYS A 15 -41.62 3.42 -2.77
CA LYS A 15 -41.53 3.89 -4.16
C LYS A 15 -40.75 2.87 -4.98
N ARG A 16 -41.44 2.19 -5.90
CA ARG A 16 -40.80 1.33 -6.90
C ARG A 16 -40.30 2.21 -8.03
N HIS A 17 -39.01 2.54 -8.02
CA HIS A 17 -38.40 3.29 -9.09
C HIS A 17 -37.58 2.36 -9.99
N THR A 18 -37.94 2.31 -11.26
CA THR A 18 -37.10 1.80 -12.34
C THR A 18 -36.12 2.89 -12.76
N TYR A 19 -35.01 3.04 -12.02
CA TYR A 19 -34.03 4.13 -12.23
C TYR A 19 -33.13 3.93 -13.46
N GLU A 20 -33.70 3.89 -14.67
CA GLU A 20 -32.86 3.94 -15.88
C GLU A 20 -32.19 5.32 -16.08
N HIS A 21 -32.73 6.36 -15.43
CA HIS A 21 -32.35 7.77 -15.65
C HIS A 21 -31.65 8.46 -14.47
N LEU A 22 -31.69 7.88 -13.27
CA LEU A 22 -31.04 8.43 -12.07
C LEU A 22 -29.76 7.66 -11.77
N LEU A 23 -28.64 8.37 -11.80
CA LEU A 23 -27.31 7.79 -11.59
C LEU A 23 -26.53 8.61 -10.56
N THR A 24 -25.70 7.92 -9.78
CA THR A 24 -24.71 8.57 -8.91
C THR A 24 -23.70 9.36 -9.75
N GLU A 25 -23.04 10.34 -9.15
CA GLU A 25 -21.97 11.09 -9.82
C GLU A 25 -20.93 10.15 -10.45
N LYS A 26 -20.49 9.11 -9.72
CA LYS A 26 -19.53 8.11 -10.23
C LYS A 26 -20.03 7.40 -11.49
N GLN A 27 -21.33 7.10 -11.57
CA GLN A 27 -21.94 6.47 -12.75
C GLN A 27 -22.06 7.46 -13.92
N TRP A 28 -22.41 8.72 -13.67
CA TRP A 28 -22.41 9.76 -14.71
C TRP A 28 -21.01 10.05 -15.26
N LEU A 29 -19.99 10.03 -14.39
CA LEU A 29 -18.59 10.15 -14.78
C LEU A 29 -18.16 9.01 -15.72
N LYS A 30 -18.65 7.78 -15.52
CA LYS A 30 -18.41 6.65 -16.46
C LYS A 30 -19.06 6.91 -17.82
N LYS A 31 -20.22 7.57 -17.86
CA LYS A 31 -20.90 8.01 -19.09
C LYS A 31 -20.29 9.29 -19.69
N GLN A 32 -19.12 9.71 -19.24
CA GLN A 32 -18.44 10.93 -19.71
C GLN A 32 -19.22 12.23 -19.47
N ARG A 33 -19.99 12.29 -18.38
CA ARG A 33 -20.76 13.47 -17.97
C ARG A 33 -20.33 13.93 -16.58
N GLN A 34 -20.41 15.23 -16.34
CA GLN A 34 -20.14 15.84 -15.04
C GLN A 34 -21.35 16.64 -14.57
N LEU A 35 -21.49 16.78 -13.26
CA LEU A 35 -22.58 17.55 -12.67
C LEU A 35 -22.47 19.03 -13.08
N ARG A 36 -23.62 19.68 -13.25
CA ARG A 36 -23.71 21.13 -13.35
C ARG A 36 -23.51 21.74 -11.95
N LYS A 37 -23.13 23.02 -11.91
CA LYS A 37 -22.88 23.72 -10.64
C LYS A 37 -24.13 23.80 -9.74
N ASN A 38 -25.30 23.77 -10.35
CA ASN A 38 -26.60 23.85 -9.70
C ASN A 38 -27.32 22.48 -9.64
N ALA A 39 -26.59 21.37 -9.80
CA ALA A 39 -27.16 20.05 -9.61
C ALA A 39 -27.57 19.88 -8.13
N THR A 40 -28.83 19.55 -7.90
CA THR A 40 -29.40 19.35 -6.55
C THR A 40 -29.32 17.88 -6.16
N GLY A 41 -29.57 16.99 -7.12
CA GLY A 41 -29.68 15.56 -6.90
C GLY A 41 -30.85 15.17 -5.99
N GLU A 42 -31.07 13.88 -5.86
CA GLU A 42 -32.04 13.25 -4.97
C GLU A 42 -31.30 12.32 -4.00
N LEU A 43 -31.45 12.57 -2.69
CA LEU A 43 -30.88 11.70 -1.67
C LEU A 43 -31.76 10.46 -1.54
N ILE A 44 -31.20 9.31 -1.88
CA ILE A 44 -31.92 8.05 -1.87
C ILE A 44 -31.31 7.16 -0.80
N SER A 45 -32.14 6.74 0.14
CA SER A 45 -31.82 5.79 1.20
C SER A 45 -32.42 4.43 0.91
N TRP A 46 -31.64 3.37 1.08
CA TRP A 46 -32.12 2.00 0.94
C TRP A 46 -31.74 1.18 2.17
N SER A 47 -32.55 0.17 2.44
CA SER A 47 -32.27 -0.82 3.49
C SER A 47 -32.65 -2.21 3.00
N ASN A 48 -31.85 -3.20 3.35
CA ASN A 48 -32.12 -4.61 3.14
C ASN A 48 -31.77 -5.39 4.42
N HIS A 49 -31.96 -6.71 4.39
CA HIS A 49 -31.70 -7.58 5.54
C HIS A 49 -30.22 -7.55 6.02
N TYR A 50 -29.28 -7.12 5.17
CA TYR A 50 -27.85 -7.08 5.45
C TYR A 50 -27.34 -5.68 5.85
N GLY A 51 -28.20 -4.65 5.83
CA GLY A 51 -27.84 -3.29 6.22
C GLY A 51 -28.54 -2.21 5.39
N GLY A 52 -28.20 -0.96 5.66
CA GLY A 52 -28.71 0.22 4.96
C GLY A 52 -27.61 1.09 4.40
N GLY A 53 -27.97 1.94 3.45
CA GLY A 53 -27.08 2.93 2.85
C GLY A 53 -27.86 4.11 2.29
N GLN A 54 -27.15 5.20 2.04
CA GLN A 54 -27.70 6.38 1.38
C GLN A 54 -26.70 6.89 0.33
N ALA A 55 -27.21 7.37 -0.80
CA ALA A 55 -26.41 7.99 -1.83
C ALA A 55 -27.20 9.07 -2.58
N LEU A 56 -26.49 10.04 -3.12
CA LEU A 56 -27.05 11.11 -3.93
C LEU A 56 -27.06 10.69 -5.42
N TYR A 57 -28.23 10.77 -6.03
CA TYR A 57 -28.45 10.43 -7.44
C TYR A 57 -28.82 11.70 -8.22
N PHE A 58 -28.51 11.71 -9.51
CA PHE A 58 -28.72 12.89 -10.35
C PHE A 58 -29.37 12.48 -11.66
N GLU A 59 -30.21 13.36 -12.20
CA GLU A 59 -30.80 13.18 -13.53
C GLU A 59 -29.85 13.62 -14.63
N GLU A 60 -30.11 13.21 -15.87
CA GLU A 60 -29.30 13.63 -17.01
C GLU A 60 -29.31 15.15 -17.21
N ALA A 61 -30.45 15.80 -16.96
CA ALA A 61 -30.63 17.26 -17.09
C ALA A 61 -29.70 18.06 -16.16
N GLU A 62 -29.36 17.49 -14.99
CA GLU A 62 -28.45 18.06 -14.00
C GLU A 62 -26.97 17.88 -14.37
N THR A 63 -26.69 17.23 -15.50
CA THR A 63 -25.34 16.96 -15.97
C THR A 63 -25.05 17.67 -17.28
N LYS A 64 -23.77 17.70 -17.64
CA LYS A 64 -23.27 18.15 -18.95
C LYS A 64 -22.23 17.16 -19.48
N VAL A 65 -22.24 16.97 -20.79
CA VAL A 65 -21.20 16.18 -21.49
C VAL A 65 -19.85 16.81 -21.23
N MET A 66 -18.86 15.99 -20.88
CA MET A 66 -17.49 16.47 -20.70
C MET A 66 -16.89 16.88 -22.03
N SER A 67 -16.13 17.99 -22.02
CA SER A 67 -15.34 18.37 -23.19
C SER A 67 -14.23 17.34 -23.43
N LYS A 68 -13.77 17.24 -24.69
CA LYS A 68 -12.64 16.38 -25.07
C LYS A 68 -11.39 16.70 -24.24
N THR A 69 -11.13 17.98 -23.97
CA THR A 69 -10.00 18.44 -23.15
C THR A 69 -10.10 17.95 -21.71
N GLU A 70 -11.28 18.05 -21.09
CA GLU A 70 -11.50 17.59 -19.73
C GLU A 70 -11.36 16.07 -19.61
N ARG A 71 -11.88 15.33 -20.60
CA ARG A 71 -11.69 13.88 -20.70
C ARG A 71 -10.21 13.51 -20.75
N MET A 72 -9.43 14.14 -21.62
CA MET A 72 -7.99 13.89 -21.73
C MET A 72 -7.24 14.22 -20.44
N ARG A 73 -7.58 15.33 -19.78
CA ARG A 73 -7.00 15.71 -18.48
C ARG A 73 -7.24 14.62 -17.44
N ARG A 74 -8.47 14.11 -17.34
CA ARG A 74 -8.84 13.05 -16.40
C ARG A 74 -8.15 11.71 -16.71
N GLU A 75 -8.04 11.35 -17.99
CA GLU A 75 -7.31 10.14 -18.40
C GLU A 75 -5.81 10.24 -18.03
N LYS A 76 -5.17 11.40 -18.28
CA LYS A 76 -3.79 11.65 -17.85
C LYS A 76 -3.63 11.57 -16.33
N ALA A 77 -4.54 12.16 -15.57
CA ALA A 77 -4.53 12.10 -14.11
C ALA A 77 -4.67 10.65 -13.59
N LYS A 78 -5.58 9.86 -14.17
CA LYS A 78 -5.73 8.43 -13.83
C LYS A 78 -4.47 7.63 -14.13
N LYS A 79 -3.84 7.86 -15.30
CA LYS A 79 -2.59 7.19 -15.67
C LYS A 79 -1.46 7.55 -14.69
N LYS A 80 -1.37 8.82 -14.30
CA LYS A 80 -0.39 9.29 -13.29
C LYS A 80 -0.64 8.64 -11.93
N ALA A 81 -1.88 8.63 -11.45
CA ALA A 81 -2.23 8.02 -10.17
C ALA A 81 -1.91 6.51 -10.14
N LYS A 82 -2.25 5.78 -11.22
CA LYS A 82 -1.93 4.35 -11.34
C LYS A 82 -0.42 4.10 -11.32
N LEU A 83 0.36 4.95 -12.00
CA LEU A 83 1.81 4.86 -12.00
C LEU A 83 2.40 5.15 -10.61
N GLU A 84 1.86 6.13 -9.88
CA GLU A 84 2.28 6.43 -8.51
C GLU A 84 1.95 5.29 -7.54
N GLU A 85 0.76 4.69 -7.66
CA GLU A 85 0.34 3.52 -6.88
C GLU A 85 1.25 2.30 -7.16
N GLU A 86 1.58 2.05 -8.43
CA GLU A 86 2.50 0.98 -8.82
C GLU A 86 3.90 1.20 -8.26
N LYS A 87 4.42 2.43 -8.33
CA LYS A 87 5.70 2.80 -7.72
C LYS A 87 5.68 2.62 -6.20
N LYS A 88 4.59 3.02 -5.54
CA LYS A 88 4.44 2.85 -4.09
C LYS A 88 4.45 1.37 -3.72
N ARG A 89 3.72 0.54 -4.45
CA ARG A 89 3.69 -0.91 -4.24
C ARG A 89 5.04 -1.58 -4.47
N GLN A 90 5.78 -1.16 -5.51
CA GLN A 90 7.15 -1.63 -5.74
C GLN A 90 8.07 -1.25 -4.59
N LEU A 91 7.98 -0.01 -4.10
CA LEU A 91 8.76 0.44 -2.96
C LEU A 91 8.41 -0.33 -1.68
N GLU A 92 7.14 -0.55 -1.38
CA GLU A 92 6.70 -1.37 -0.24
C GLU A 92 7.28 -2.79 -0.32
N LEU A 93 7.24 -3.41 -1.50
CA LEU A 93 7.83 -4.73 -1.73
C LEU A 93 9.37 -4.74 -1.56
N GLU A 94 10.06 -3.69 -2.00
CA GLU A 94 11.50 -3.53 -1.76
C GLU A 94 11.81 -3.50 -0.25
N TYR A 95 11.03 -2.73 0.52
CA TYR A 95 11.20 -2.61 1.96
C TYR A 95 10.86 -3.91 2.71
N GLU A 96 9.83 -4.65 2.28
CA GLU A 96 9.49 -5.97 2.83
C GLU A 96 10.63 -6.98 2.63
N ASN A 97 11.33 -6.90 1.49
CA ASN A 97 12.45 -7.76 1.15
C ASN A 97 13.82 -7.20 1.60
N ALA A 98 13.83 -6.13 2.38
CA ALA A 98 15.06 -5.56 2.90
C ALA A 98 15.75 -6.56 3.84
N ARG A 99 17.06 -6.68 3.70
CA ARG A 99 17.89 -7.64 4.46
C ARG A 99 19.07 -6.92 5.09
N THR A 100 19.61 -7.47 6.17
CA THR A 100 20.85 -6.95 6.77
C THR A 100 22.04 -7.24 5.86
N SER A 101 23.18 -6.56 6.10
CA SER A 101 24.42 -6.80 5.34
C SER A 101 24.88 -8.27 5.38
N TYR A 102 24.59 -9.00 6.46
CA TYR A 102 24.89 -10.41 6.62
C TYR A 102 23.93 -11.27 5.81
N GLN A 103 22.61 -11.03 5.92
CA GLN A 103 21.61 -11.78 5.17
C GLN A 103 21.76 -11.65 3.65
N TRP A 104 22.15 -10.45 3.16
CA TRP A 104 22.48 -10.27 1.75
C TRP A 104 23.68 -11.10 1.30
N LEU A 105 24.71 -11.21 2.15
CA LEU A 105 25.89 -12.00 1.83
C LEU A 105 25.57 -13.50 1.93
N HIS A 106 24.98 -13.91 3.05
CA HIS A 106 24.68 -15.30 3.40
C HIS A 106 23.68 -15.95 2.46
N ASP A 107 22.53 -15.32 2.23
CA ASP A 107 21.42 -15.96 1.50
C ASP A 107 21.45 -15.67 0.00
N CYS A 108 22.01 -14.52 -0.39
CA CYS A 108 21.90 -14.01 -1.75
C CYS A 108 23.24 -13.91 -2.48
N HIS A 109 24.37 -14.15 -1.80
CA HIS A 109 25.72 -13.95 -2.35
C HIS A 109 25.93 -12.54 -2.91
N ARG A 110 25.48 -11.53 -2.15
CA ARG A 110 25.59 -10.12 -2.50
C ARG A 110 26.28 -9.33 -1.42
N LYS A 111 27.04 -8.32 -1.81
CA LYS A 111 27.65 -7.35 -0.89
C LYS A 111 27.03 -5.96 -1.07
N ILE A 112 26.94 -5.22 0.02
CA ILE A 112 26.51 -3.83 0.06
C ILE A 112 27.56 -2.97 -0.65
N ILE A 113 27.12 -2.07 -1.52
CA ILE A 113 27.99 -1.10 -2.20
C ILE A 113 27.79 0.33 -1.70
N ASN A 114 26.62 0.62 -1.12
CA ASN A 114 26.29 1.92 -0.54
C ASN A 114 25.95 1.74 0.94
N SER A 115 26.97 1.80 1.80
CA SER A 115 26.82 1.60 3.26
C SER A 115 25.90 2.62 3.93
N ASP A 116 25.84 3.82 3.37
CA ASP A 116 25.11 4.97 3.92
C ASP A 116 23.60 4.90 3.66
N ASN A 117 23.17 4.03 2.75
CA ASN A 117 21.75 3.81 2.44
C ASN A 117 21.06 2.87 3.44
N GLY A 118 21.76 2.43 4.49
CA GLY A 118 21.19 1.56 5.51
C GLY A 118 20.08 2.28 6.29
N PHE A 119 18.97 1.60 6.53
CA PHE A 119 17.82 2.13 7.26
C PHE A 119 17.29 1.12 8.28
N HIS A 120 16.55 1.62 9.28
CA HIS A 120 15.83 0.76 10.20
C HIS A 120 14.43 0.44 9.66
N VAL A 121 13.98 -0.79 9.91
CA VAL A 121 12.63 -1.25 9.57
C VAL A 121 11.80 -1.24 10.82
N GLU A 122 10.58 -0.74 10.76
CA GLU A 122 9.61 -0.86 11.84
C GLU A 122 8.76 -2.12 11.65
N LYS A 123 8.54 -2.89 12.72
CA LYS A 123 7.64 -4.06 12.71
C LYS A 123 6.76 -4.05 13.95
N TYR A 124 5.50 -4.47 13.78
CA TYR A 124 4.63 -4.74 14.91
C TYR A 124 5.23 -5.89 15.73
N ARG A 125 5.46 -5.61 17.02
CA ARG A 125 5.90 -6.59 18.01
C ARG A 125 4.80 -6.82 19.02
N TYR A 126 4.72 -8.06 19.48
CA TYR A 126 3.89 -8.45 20.60
C TYR A 126 4.75 -8.40 21.85
N ASP A 127 4.26 -7.71 22.88
CA ASP A 127 4.90 -7.67 24.19
C ASP A 127 3.98 -8.29 25.22
N ASN A 128 4.45 -9.39 25.79
CA ASN A 128 3.72 -10.20 26.73
C ASN A 128 3.78 -9.64 28.16
N ASP A 129 4.67 -8.68 28.43
CA ASP A 129 4.88 -8.09 29.75
C ASP A 129 4.07 -6.81 29.98
N ASN A 130 3.41 -6.28 28.95
CA ASN A 130 2.71 -5.01 29.06
C ASN A 130 1.27 -5.20 29.55
N SER A 131 0.98 -4.63 30.72
CA SER A 131 -0.35 -4.44 31.31
C SER A 131 -1.23 -3.43 30.55
N ALA A 132 -0.97 -3.24 29.26
CA ALA A 132 -1.68 -2.33 28.38
C ALA A 132 -2.80 -3.06 27.61
N ASP A 133 -3.90 -2.36 27.33
CA ASP A 133 -5.06 -2.90 26.63
C ASP A 133 -4.77 -3.33 25.17
N ASP A 134 -3.63 -2.92 24.59
CA ASP A 134 -3.12 -3.38 23.30
C ASP A 134 -1.66 -3.88 23.41
N PRO A 135 -1.42 -5.20 23.36
CA PRO A 135 -0.09 -5.79 23.47
C PRO A 135 0.73 -5.68 22.17
N PHE A 136 0.16 -5.14 21.09
CA PHE A 136 0.85 -4.91 19.84
C PHE A 136 1.32 -3.47 19.72
N TYR A 137 2.63 -3.27 19.58
CA TYR A 137 3.20 -1.95 19.29
C TYR A 137 4.16 -1.98 18.11
N LEU A 138 4.29 -0.84 17.43
CA LEU A 138 5.24 -0.67 16.35
C LEU A 138 6.63 -0.43 16.94
N ALA A 139 7.57 -1.34 16.69
CA ALA A 139 8.94 -1.28 17.20
C ALA A 139 9.94 -1.11 16.05
N GLU A 140 10.90 -0.20 16.22
CA GLU A 140 12.05 -0.12 15.34
C GLU A 140 12.94 -1.37 15.51
N MET A 141 13.26 -2.05 14.43
CA MET A 141 14.13 -3.22 14.45
C MET A 141 15.56 -2.78 14.77
N PRO A 142 16.30 -3.54 15.60
CA PRO A 142 17.60 -3.11 16.14
C PRO A 142 18.74 -3.11 15.11
N TYR A 143 18.48 -3.51 13.86
CA TYR A 143 19.48 -3.67 12.81
C TYR A 143 19.24 -2.72 11.64
N PHE A 144 20.32 -2.34 10.97
CA PHE A 144 20.28 -1.69 9.67
C PHE A 144 19.99 -2.70 8.56
N TYR A 145 19.07 -2.34 7.67
CA TYR A 145 18.65 -3.09 6.50
C TYR A 145 19.01 -2.32 5.22
N TYR A 146 19.18 -3.07 4.14
CA TYR A 146 19.55 -2.58 2.82
C TYR A 146 18.61 -3.17 1.77
N LEU A 147 18.35 -2.41 0.70
CA LEU A 147 17.58 -2.87 -0.45
C LEU A 147 18.49 -3.56 -1.45
N GLU A 148 17.94 -4.42 -2.31
CA GLU A 148 18.73 -5.14 -3.32
C GLU A 148 19.52 -4.18 -4.23
N ARG A 149 18.93 -3.03 -4.59
CA ARG A 149 19.56 -1.99 -5.43
C ARG A 149 20.83 -1.39 -4.82
N ASP A 150 21.02 -1.52 -3.51
CA ASP A 150 22.20 -1.04 -2.77
C ASP A 150 23.29 -2.13 -2.66
N THR A 151 23.12 -3.22 -3.40
CA THR A 151 24.01 -4.39 -3.36
C THR A 151 24.44 -4.82 -4.75
N LYS A 152 25.56 -5.54 -4.83
CA LYS A 152 25.98 -6.25 -6.05
C LYS A 152 26.28 -7.72 -5.78
N PRO A 153 26.08 -8.61 -6.76
CA PRO A 153 26.57 -9.98 -6.69
C PRO A 153 28.09 -10.01 -6.47
N VAL A 154 28.55 -11.00 -5.72
CA VAL A 154 29.98 -11.31 -5.57
C VAL A 154 30.30 -12.64 -6.25
N ASP A 155 31.54 -12.78 -6.72
CA ASP A 155 32.04 -14.08 -7.16
C ASP A 155 32.37 -14.99 -5.96
N GLU A 156 32.62 -16.26 -6.23
CA GLU A 156 32.85 -17.27 -5.19
C GLU A 156 34.09 -16.97 -4.33
N ALA A 157 35.15 -16.45 -4.96
CA ALA A 157 36.39 -16.13 -4.26
C ALA A 157 36.21 -14.95 -3.30
N GLU A 158 35.49 -13.92 -3.74
CA GLU A 158 35.14 -12.78 -2.90
C GLU A 158 34.13 -13.17 -1.81
N TYR A 159 33.14 -14.00 -2.13
CA TYR A 159 32.18 -14.51 -1.15
C TYR A 159 32.88 -15.24 0.00
N GLU A 160 33.72 -16.24 -0.30
CA GLU A 160 34.44 -17.00 0.73
C GLU A 160 35.38 -16.09 1.54
N ARG A 161 36.05 -15.13 0.90
CA ARG A 161 36.85 -14.11 1.62
C ARG A 161 36.00 -13.33 2.63
N LEU A 162 34.83 -12.83 2.20
CA LEU A 162 33.95 -12.04 3.05
C LEU A 162 33.33 -12.87 4.18
N LYS A 163 32.96 -14.12 3.90
CA LYS A 163 32.47 -15.09 4.88
C LYS A 163 33.49 -15.35 5.99
N GLN A 164 34.74 -15.65 5.63
CA GLN A 164 35.81 -15.87 6.62
C GLN A 164 36.04 -14.65 7.51
N LEU A 165 35.97 -13.46 6.95
CA LEU A 165 36.09 -12.23 7.72
C LEU A 165 34.87 -11.98 8.64
N TYR A 166 33.65 -12.35 8.20
CA TYR A 166 32.46 -12.35 9.04
C TYR A 166 32.63 -13.27 10.25
N ILE A 167 33.04 -14.53 10.02
CA ILE A 167 33.31 -15.51 11.09
C ILE A 167 34.35 -14.96 12.07
N LYS A 168 35.45 -14.41 11.56
CA LYS A 168 36.50 -13.82 12.38
C LYS A 168 36.01 -12.66 13.25
N LYS A 169 35.08 -11.85 12.74
CA LYS A 169 34.60 -10.64 13.43
C LYS A 169 33.43 -10.90 14.36
N TYR A 170 32.58 -11.87 14.03
CA TYR A 170 31.30 -12.10 14.69
C TYR A 170 31.13 -13.51 15.25
N GLY A 171 32.18 -14.32 15.29
CA GLY A 171 32.21 -15.60 16.01
C GLY A 171 31.49 -16.76 15.32
N GLY A 172 30.76 -16.53 14.23
CA GLY A 172 30.06 -17.59 13.51
C GLY A 172 29.49 -17.16 12.16
N TRP A 173 29.15 -18.16 11.33
CA TRP A 173 28.54 -17.96 10.01
C TRP A 173 27.05 -18.26 10.03
N GLU A 174 26.63 -19.42 10.53
CA GLU A 174 25.20 -19.78 10.63
C GLU A 174 24.47 -18.94 11.69
N HIS A 175 25.18 -18.62 12.78
CA HIS A 175 24.68 -17.80 13.88
C HIS A 175 25.76 -16.79 14.25
N ILE A 176 25.39 -15.51 14.29
CA ILE A 176 26.26 -14.42 14.75
C ILE A 176 26.30 -14.46 16.28
N ASP A 177 27.51 -14.43 16.86
CA ASP A 177 27.71 -14.36 18.31
C ASP A 177 27.34 -12.96 18.82
N LEU A 178 26.06 -12.74 19.11
CA LEU A 178 25.55 -11.46 19.61
C LEU A 178 25.94 -11.20 21.07
N ASP A 179 26.34 -12.22 21.82
CA ASP A 179 26.72 -12.08 23.23
C ASP A 179 28.11 -11.44 23.37
N ASN A 180 29.02 -11.78 22.46
CA ASN A 180 30.40 -11.27 22.49
C ASN A 180 30.70 -10.23 21.39
N THR A 181 29.76 -9.92 20.50
CA THR A 181 29.97 -8.99 19.38
C THR A 181 28.86 -7.96 19.22
N LYS A 182 29.18 -6.82 18.57
CA LYS A 182 28.25 -5.72 18.31
C LYS A 182 27.76 -5.70 16.87
N TYR A 183 27.14 -6.77 16.40
CA TYR A 183 26.53 -6.75 15.06
C TYR A 183 25.28 -5.85 15.06
N ASN A 184 25.27 -4.85 14.17
CA ASN A 184 24.18 -3.87 14.05
C ASN A 184 23.54 -3.85 12.66
N GLY A 185 23.83 -4.82 11.80
CA GLY A 185 23.28 -4.86 10.43
C GLY A 185 24.08 -4.13 9.36
N LYS A 186 25.08 -3.30 9.71
CA LYS A 186 25.91 -2.56 8.74
C LYS A 186 26.97 -3.45 8.06
N PRO A 187 27.41 -3.14 6.83
CA PRO A 187 28.61 -3.75 6.26
C PRO A 187 29.83 -3.27 7.06
N TRP A 188 30.85 -4.14 7.14
CA TRP A 188 32.07 -3.85 7.88
C TRP A 188 33.33 -3.89 7.01
N TYR A 189 33.19 -4.33 5.75
CA TYR A 189 34.24 -4.42 4.73
C TYR A 189 34.31 -3.16 3.87
#